data_AF-A0A310SKU6-F1
#
_entry.id   AF-A0A310SKU6-F1
#
_cell.length_a   1.000
_cell.length_b   1.000
_cell.length_c   1.000
_cell.angle_alpha   90.00
_cell.angle_beta   90.00
_cell.angle_gamma   90.00
#
_symmetry.space_group_name_H-M   'P 1'
#
loop_
_entity.id
_entity.type
_entity.pdbx_description
1 polymer ?
#
loop_
_entity_poly.entity_id
_entity_poly.type
_entity_poly.pdbx_seq_one_letter_code
_entity_poly.pdbx_strand_id
1 'polypeptide(L)'
;MEGYWDDTIFYRIIKGFIIQSGDPTSTGEGADLQNKHTTFGNATGETLYNMHKLEEALVHENGRPLYPPRLIKTIILNNPFSDIIPRIIVHESEEVKDSSKLKQPQHINLLSFGEEAEGDDEESVI
;
A
#
# COMPACT_ATOMS: atom_id res chain seq x y z
N MET A 1 -5.32 -19.54 -11.08
CA MET A 1 -4.13 -18.68 -11.27
C MET A 1 -4.55 -17.27 -11.61
N GLU A 2 -5.69 -17.08 -12.31
CA GLU A 2 -6.45 -15.84 -12.21
C GLU A 2 -6.60 -15.43 -10.75
N GLY A 3 -6.32 -14.15 -10.45
CA GLY A 3 -6.49 -13.58 -9.12
C GLY A 3 -5.30 -13.69 -8.16
N TYR A 4 -4.32 -14.58 -8.38
CA TYR A 4 -3.24 -14.79 -7.40
C TYR A 4 -2.37 -13.54 -7.18
N TRP A 5 -2.18 -12.76 -8.24
CA TRP A 5 -1.39 -11.53 -8.20
C TRP A 5 -2.22 -10.27 -7.98
N ASP A 6 -3.54 -10.41 -7.87
CA ASP A 6 -4.42 -9.27 -7.66
C ASP A 6 -4.17 -8.68 -6.26
N ASP A 7 -4.20 -7.36 -6.16
CA ASP A 7 -3.83 -6.54 -5.00
C ASP A 7 -2.40 -6.72 -4.47
N THR A 8 -1.53 -7.45 -5.18
CA THR A 8 -0.12 -7.61 -4.80
C THR A 8 0.66 -6.31 -4.97
N ILE A 9 1.51 -5.98 -4.00
CA ILE A 9 2.27 -4.72 -3.97
C ILE A 9 3.68 -4.88 -4.53
N PHE A 10 4.21 -3.80 -5.11
CA PHE A 10 5.64 -3.67 -5.38
C PHE A 10 6.37 -3.25 -4.11
N TYR A 11 7.15 -4.15 -3.52
CA TYR A 11 7.77 -3.94 -2.20
C TYR A 11 9.20 -3.40 -2.29
N ARG A 12 9.88 -3.51 -3.44
CA ARG A 12 11.23 -2.95 -3.63
C ARG A 12 11.41 -2.32 -5.01
N ILE A 13 11.98 -1.11 -5.05
CA ILE A 13 12.31 -0.36 -6.26
C ILE A 13 13.74 0.15 -6.11
N ILE A 14 14.63 -0.33 -6.98
CA ILE A 14 16.02 0.14 -7.10
C ILE A 14 16.14 0.84 -8.45
N LYS A 15 16.26 2.17 -8.41
CA LYS A 15 16.37 3.02 -9.61
C LYS A 15 17.53 2.57 -10.50
N GLY A 16 17.29 2.50 -11.80
CA GLY A 16 18.24 2.05 -12.82
C GLY A 16 18.57 0.56 -12.79
N PHE A 17 17.93 -0.23 -11.91
CA PHE A 17 18.29 -1.63 -11.71
C PHE A 17 17.10 -2.58 -11.78
N ILE A 18 16.27 -2.64 -10.74
CA ILE A 18 15.17 -3.61 -10.65
C ILE A 18 13.97 -3.05 -9.91
N ILE A 19 12.79 -3.54 -10.29
CA ILE A 19 11.54 -3.36 -9.54
C ILE A 19 11.07 -4.77 -9.15
N GLN A 20 10.86 -5.01 -7.86
CA GLN A 20 10.47 -6.32 -7.33
C GLN A 20 9.03 -6.31 -6.82
N SER A 21 8.29 -7.33 -7.22
CA SER A 21 6.93 -7.65 -6.81
C SER A 21 6.79 -9.15 -6.65
N GLY A 22 5.64 -9.61 -6.19
CA GLY A 22 5.28 -11.02 -6.17
C GLY A 22 5.45 -11.70 -4.80
N ASP A 23 5.67 -10.91 -3.75
CA ASP A 23 5.55 -11.39 -2.38
C ASP A 23 4.22 -10.89 -1.78
N PRO A 24 3.18 -11.75 -1.68
CA PRO A 24 1.91 -11.36 -1.07
C PRO A 24 2.07 -11.00 0.43
N THR A 25 3.15 -11.42 1.07
CA THR A 25 3.47 -11.10 2.48
C THR A 25 4.37 -9.86 2.64
N SER A 26 4.85 -9.29 1.54
CA SER A 26 5.67 -8.05 1.49
C SER A 26 6.98 -8.07 2.30
N THR A 27 7.49 -9.25 2.67
CA THR A 27 8.73 -9.45 3.44
C THR A 27 10.00 -9.18 2.64
N GLY A 28 10.00 -9.42 1.32
CA GLY A 28 10.98 -8.84 0.41
C GLY A 28 12.46 -9.17 0.67
N GLU A 29 12.78 -10.41 1.03
CA GLU A 29 14.17 -10.90 1.13
C GLU A 29 14.76 -11.16 -0.28
N GLY A 30 15.26 -10.10 -0.92
CA GLY A 30 15.92 -10.17 -2.23
C GLY A 30 17.43 -10.38 -2.10
N ALA A 31 17.94 -11.56 -2.48
CA ALA A 31 19.36 -11.89 -2.56
C ALA A 31 19.98 -11.58 -3.95
N ASP A 32 21.31 -11.64 -3.99
CA ASP A 32 22.20 -11.36 -5.13
C ASP A 32 21.81 -12.09 -6.43
N LEU A 33 21.77 -11.36 -7.56
CA LEU A 33 20.98 -11.73 -8.74
C LEU A 33 21.75 -12.49 -9.84
N GLN A 34 23.08 -12.36 -9.93
CA GLN A 34 23.87 -12.93 -11.03
C GLN A 34 23.69 -14.45 -11.15
N ASN A 35 23.29 -14.93 -12.33
CA ASN A 35 23.12 -16.35 -12.70
C ASN A 35 22.16 -17.16 -11.82
N LYS A 36 21.31 -16.50 -11.02
CA LYS A 36 20.33 -17.19 -10.14
C LYS A 36 18.89 -17.05 -10.63
N HIS A 37 18.62 -16.10 -11.52
CA HIS A 37 17.26 -15.75 -11.96
C HIS A 37 17.05 -16.11 -13.44
N THR A 38 15.90 -16.71 -13.75
CA THR A 38 15.51 -17.07 -15.12
C THR A 38 14.67 -15.96 -15.73
N THR A 39 15.08 -15.44 -16.89
CA THR A 39 14.26 -14.52 -17.68
C THR A 39 13.12 -15.29 -18.35
N PHE A 40 11.88 -14.95 -18.01
CA PHE A 40 10.67 -15.63 -18.52
C PHE A 40 9.86 -14.80 -19.53
N GLY A 41 10.16 -13.51 -19.69
CA GLY A 41 9.42 -12.62 -20.59
C GLY A 41 10.04 -11.24 -20.69
N ASN A 42 9.50 -10.42 -21.60
CA ASN A 42 9.88 -9.03 -21.81
C ASN A 42 8.65 -8.10 -21.79
N ALA A 43 8.85 -6.85 -21.36
CA ALA A 43 7.84 -5.81 -21.50
C ALA A 43 7.90 -5.22 -22.92
N THR A 44 6.75 -4.99 -23.54
CA THR A 44 6.66 -4.46 -24.91
C THR A 44 6.50 -2.94 -24.91
N GLY A 45 7.04 -2.27 -25.95
CA GLY A 45 7.31 -0.83 -26.01
C GLY A 45 6.22 0.12 -25.52
N GLU A 46 4.95 -0.09 -25.92
CA GLU A 46 3.84 0.79 -25.48
C GLU A 46 3.66 0.80 -23.95
N THR A 47 3.99 -0.31 -23.30
CA THR A 47 3.92 -0.47 -21.83
C THR A 47 5.22 -0.12 -21.11
N LEU A 48 6.30 0.17 -21.85
CA LEU A 48 7.61 0.50 -21.26
C LEU A 48 7.57 1.82 -20.49
N TYR A 49 6.77 2.79 -20.98
CA TYR A 49 6.54 4.04 -20.27
C TYR A 49 5.93 3.81 -18.88
N ASN A 50 5.00 2.85 -18.75
CA ASN A 50 4.40 2.52 -17.46
C ASN A 50 5.43 1.94 -16.49
N MET A 51 6.40 1.16 -16.99
CA MET A 51 7.51 0.65 -16.18
C MET A 51 8.46 1.77 -15.75
N HIS A 52 8.78 2.71 -16.63
CA HIS A 52 9.60 3.87 -16.26
C HIS A 52 8.92 4.76 -15.21
N LYS A 53 7.60 4.95 -15.32
CA LYS A 53 6.81 5.67 -14.33
C LYS A 53 6.82 5.01 -12.94
N LEU A 54 6.93 3.68 -12.87
CA LEU A 54 7.09 2.97 -11.59
C LEU A 54 8.45 3.24 -10.95
N GLU A 55 9.50 3.44 -11.74
CA GLU A 55 10.85 3.76 -11.27
C GLU A 55 10.95 5.15 -10.62
N GLU A 56 10.14 6.11 -11.09
CA GLU A 56 10.07 7.46 -10.55
C GLU A 56 9.43 7.56 -9.16
N ALA A 57 8.91 6.44 -8.62
CA ALA A 57 8.32 6.41 -7.30
C ALA A 57 9.29 6.92 -6.21
N LEU A 58 8.72 7.52 -5.17
CA LEU A 58 9.47 7.93 -3.98
C LEU A 58 9.77 6.70 -3.14
N VAL A 59 11.05 6.48 -2.83
CA VAL A 59 11.55 5.26 -2.18
C VAL A 59 12.32 5.61 -0.90
N HIS A 60 12.16 4.79 0.14
CA HIS A 60 12.93 4.82 1.37
C HIS A 60 14.35 4.23 1.18
N GLU A 61 15.20 4.36 2.18
CA GLU A 61 16.61 3.88 2.14
C GLU A 61 16.73 2.36 1.90
N ASN A 62 15.73 1.57 2.33
CA ASN A 62 15.68 0.12 2.14
C ASN A 62 15.15 -0.30 0.75
N GLY A 63 14.93 0.66 -0.15
CA GLY A 63 14.35 0.40 -1.46
C GLY A 63 12.84 0.22 -1.43
N ARG A 64 12.15 0.39 -0.29
CA ARG A 64 10.69 0.27 -0.22
C ARG A 64 10.02 1.57 -0.67
N PRO A 65 9.05 1.55 -1.61
CA PRO A 65 8.33 2.75 -2.01
C PRO A 65 7.46 3.29 -0.86
N LEU A 66 7.42 4.62 -0.73
CA LEU A 66 6.58 5.32 0.25
C LEU A 66 5.09 5.06 -0.03
N TYR A 67 4.73 5.03 -1.31
CA TYR A 67 3.40 4.66 -1.80
C TYR A 67 3.55 3.47 -2.75
N PRO A 68 3.46 2.23 -2.24
CA PRO A 68 3.64 1.03 -3.06
C PRO A 68 2.57 0.94 -4.14
N PRO A 69 2.96 0.91 -5.44
CA PRO A 69 2.05 0.56 -6.51
C PRO A 69 1.50 -0.85 -6.30
N ARG A 70 0.30 -1.13 -6.82
CA ARG A 70 -0.38 -2.43 -6.70
C ARG A 70 -0.79 -2.97 -8.07
N LEU A 71 -0.78 -4.29 -8.19
CA LEU A 71 -1.34 -5.01 -9.32
C LEU A 71 -2.85 -5.12 -9.14
N ILE A 72 -3.63 -4.40 -9.94
CA ILE A 72 -5.09 -4.38 -9.79
C ILE A 72 -5.70 -5.70 -10.30
N LYS A 73 -5.24 -6.14 -11.47
CA LYS A 73 -5.79 -7.31 -12.15
C LYS A 73 -4.79 -7.91 -13.11
N THR A 74 -4.70 -9.23 -13.13
CA THR A 74 -3.90 -9.98 -14.11
C THR A 74 -4.79 -10.64 -15.15
N ILE A 75 -4.51 -10.41 -16.44
CA ILE A 75 -5.24 -11.00 -17.56
C ILE A 75 -4.23 -11.72 -18.46
N ILE A 76 -4.50 -12.99 -18.77
CA ILE A 76 -3.70 -13.77 -19.72
C ILE A 76 -4.30 -13.56 -21.11
N LEU A 77 -3.59 -12.84 -21.99
CA LEU A 77 -4.07 -12.54 -23.35
C LEU A 77 -4.03 -13.77 -24.27
N ASN A 78 -2.97 -14.55 -24.18
CA ASN A 78 -2.79 -15.77 -24.95
C ASN A 78 -2.14 -16.82 -24.06
N ASN A 79 -2.82 -17.94 -23.83
CA ASN A 79 -2.32 -19.04 -23.01
C ASN A 79 -1.75 -20.15 -23.92
N PRO A 80 -0.42 -20.33 -24.01
CA PRO A 80 0.18 -21.39 -24.83
C PRO A 80 0.02 -22.79 -24.22
N PHE A 81 -0.44 -22.89 -22.98
CA PHE A 81 -0.64 -24.15 -22.25
C PHE A 81 -2.13 -24.39 -22.02
N SER A 82 -2.72 -25.28 -22.82
CA SER A 82 -4.14 -25.64 -22.71
C SER A 82 -4.45 -26.61 -21.57
N ASP A 83 -3.41 -27.22 -21.01
CA ASP A 83 -3.45 -28.23 -19.95
C ASP A 83 -3.33 -27.65 -18.53
N ILE A 84 -2.92 -26.38 -18.40
CA ILE A 84 -2.85 -25.70 -17.09
C ILE A 84 -4.26 -25.37 -16.62
N ILE A 85 -4.75 -26.13 -15.65
CA ILE A 85 -6.01 -25.84 -14.96
C ILE A 85 -5.72 -24.92 -13.77
N PRO A 86 -6.24 -23.68 -13.74
CA PRO A 86 -6.05 -22.78 -12.62
C PRO A 86 -6.67 -23.39 -11.36
N ARG A 87 -5.87 -23.51 -10.28
CA ARG A 87 -6.44 -23.79 -8.96
C ARG A 87 -7.33 -22.61 -8.55
N ILE A 88 -8.55 -22.93 -8.10
CA ILE A 88 -9.50 -21.96 -7.54
C ILE A 88 -8.91 -21.51 -6.21
N ILE A 89 -8.37 -20.29 -6.19
CA ILE A 89 -7.98 -19.63 -4.95
C ILE A 89 -9.12 -18.63 -4.72
N VAL A 90 -10.01 -18.95 -3.79
CA VAL A 90 -10.95 -17.96 -3.28
C VAL A 90 -10.10 -16.99 -2.47
N HIS A 91 -9.62 -15.92 -3.10
CA HIS A 91 -9.12 -14.79 -2.36
C HIS A 91 -10.34 -14.09 -1.76
N GLU A 92 -10.63 -14.40 -0.51
CA GLU A 92 -11.31 -13.45 0.37
C GLU A 92 -10.36 -12.26 0.45
N SER A 93 -10.57 -11.26 -0.43
CA SER A 93 -10.02 -9.95 -0.18
C SER A 93 -10.66 -9.54 1.15
N GLU A 94 -9.88 -9.60 2.22
CA GLU A 94 -10.20 -8.81 3.40
C GLU A 94 -10.33 -7.39 2.87
N GLU A 95 -11.58 -6.93 2.73
CA GLU A 95 -11.88 -5.52 2.60
C GLU A 95 -11.08 -4.87 3.72
N VAL A 96 -10.01 -4.17 3.34
CA VAL A 96 -9.37 -3.23 4.25
C VAL A 96 -10.50 -2.31 4.61
N LYS A 97 -11.06 -2.53 5.81
CA LYS A 97 -12.03 -1.64 6.42
C LYS A 97 -11.33 -0.30 6.43
N ASP A 98 -11.66 0.48 5.42
CA ASP A 98 -11.39 1.90 5.40
C ASP A 98 -12.15 2.38 6.63
N SER A 99 -11.42 2.58 7.73
CA SER A 99 -11.97 3.17 8.93
C SER A 99 -12.21 4.64 8.63
N SER A 100 -13.16 4.87 7.72
CA SER A 100 -13.98 6.06 7.65
C SER A 100 -14.74 6.15 8.96
N LYS A 101 -14.04 6.55 10.02
CA LYS A 101 -14.68 7.21 11.16
C LYS A 101 -15.16 8.56 10.65
N LEU A 102 -16.27 8.56 9.94
CA LEU A 102 -17.07 9.76 9.76
C LEU A 102 -17.92 9.96 11.02
N LYS A 103 -17.68 11.13 11.63
CA LYS A 103 -18.44 11.88 12.66
C LYS A 103 -18.00 11.68 14.11
N GLN A 104 -17.29 12.69 14.62
CA GLN A 104 -17.92 13.71 15.48
C GLN A 104 -17.34 15.09 15.13
N PRO A 105 -18.15 16.15 14.89
CA PRO A 105 -17.61 17.51 14.96
C PRO A 105 -17.22 17.75 16.41
N GLN A 106 -15.91 17.89 16.66
CA GLN A 106 -15.45 18.31 17.98
C GLN A 106 -16.04 19.69 18.24
N HIS A 107 -16.77 19.78 19.35
CA HIS A 107 -17.39 20.96 19.89
C HIS A 107 -16.47 22.17 19.70
N ILE A 108 -16.89 23.13 18.87
CA ILE A 108 -16.36 24.48 18.93
C ILE A 108 -16.43 24.90 20.41
N ASN A 109 -15.30 25.30 20.99
CA ASN A 109 -15.33 25.98 22.28
C ASN A 109 -16.06 27.32 22.07
N LEU A 110 -17.39 27.26 22.19
CA LEU A 110 -18.32 28.36 22.02
C LEU A 110 -18.51 29.16 23.32
N LEU A 111 -17.74 28.89 24.37
CA LEU A 111 -17.87 29.61 25.64
C LEU A 111 -16.50 29.88 26.25
N SER A 112 -15.81 30.90 25.71
CA SER A 112 -14.68 31.58 26.36
C SER A 112 -15.08 32.98 26.84
N PHE A 113 -16.33 33.15 27.25
CA PHE A 113 -16.78 34.37 27.92
C PHE A 113 -17.67 34.01 29.10
N GLY A 114 -17.27 34.45 30.29
CA GLY A 114 -18.18 34.81 31.36
C GLY A 114 -18.11 33.92 32.60
N GLU A 115 -17.93 34.61 33.73
CA GLU A 115 -18.40 34.22 35.07
C GLU A 115 -17.45 33.38 35.96
N GLU A 116 -16.38 34.01 36.47
CA GLU A 116 -16.03 33.81 37.88
C GLU A 116 -16.50 35.04 38.66
N ALA A 117 -17.72 34.94 39.17
CA ALA A 117 -18.23 35.76 40.26
C ALA A 117 -19.08 34.87 41.17
N GLU A 118 -18.42 34.18 42.10
CA GLU A 118 -18.95 33.68 43.38
C GLU A 118 -17.68 33.41 44.19
N GLY A 119 -17.36 34.15 45.26
CA GLY A 119 -18.23 34.38 46.39
C GLY A 119 -18.00 33.22 47.36
N ASP A 120 -16.94 33.30 48.16
CA ASP A 120 -16.86 32.49 49.37
C ASP A 120 -16.34 33.37 50.51
N ASP A 121 -17.23 33.49 51.50
CA ASP A 121 -17.07 34.19 52.75
C ASP A 121 -16.10 33.42 53.66
N GLU A 122 -15.13 34.11 54.26
CA GLU A 122 -14.60 33.66 55.56
C GLU A 122 -14.41 34.83 56.53
N GLU A 123 -15.12 34.68 57.65
CA GLU A 123 -15.35 35.62 58.72
C GLU A 123 -14.26 35.50 59.82
N SER A 124 -13.58 36.61 60.13
CA SER A 124 -13.10 37.06 61.45
C SER A 124 -11.83 36.50 62.15
N VAL A 125 -11.24 37.45 62.94
CA VAL A 125 -10.26 37.38 64.05
C VAL A 125 -8.78 37.16 63.64
N ILE A 126 -7.80 38.03 63.92
CA ILE A 126 -7.47 38.89 65.08
C ILE A 126 -6.87 40.22 64.60
#